data_AF-S4PDU0-F1
#
_entry.id   AF-S4PDU0-F1
#
_cell.length_a   1.000
_cell.length_b   1.000
_cell.length_c   1.000
_cell.angle_alpha   90.00
_cell.angle_beta   90.00
_cell.angle_gamma   90.00
#
_symmetry.space_group_name_H-M   'P 1'
#
loop_
_entity.id
_entity.type
_entity.pdbx_description
1 polymer ?
#
loop_
_entity_poly.entity_id
_entity_poly.type
_entity_poly.pdbx_seq_one_letter_code
_entity_poly.pdbx_strand_id
1 'polypeptide(L)'
;MTWDELIDGGDKNGEQIIDASLVEEVHKRLAHLCSETEVITDQQVPGLNTQELEECDASEEDTVLVRMDTINHEITHRISLSVHQYLFNIKLETHEVPALALRHDVDACLWQPYAQLINTETWPMKHDGTLLAFGYVQSSKQNRKFITCSPNFMYSVVSEASRHIFIYKSSSNQDCQLRRRSEGIMKNIKIGQQHVVNIDKYGEVLGISATNEYLFVLTETTLIAIGV
;
A
#
# COMPACT_ATOMS: atom_id res chain seq x y z
N MET A 1 -12.62 45.57 18.06
CA MET A 1 -11.86 46.25 16.99
C MET A 1 -10.61 45.43 16.79
N THR A 2 -10.55 44.71 15.68
CA THR A 2 -9.44 43.84 15.31
C THR A 2 -8.42 44.63 14.48
N TRP A 3 -7.14 44.25 14.54
CA TRP A 3 -6.04 45.00 13.91
C TRP A 3 -6.25 45.18 12.40
N ASP A 4 -6.86 44.19 11.75
CA ASP A 4 -7.21 44.20 10.32
C ASP A 4 -8.29 45.23 9.95
N GLU A 5 -9.08 45.70 10.91
CA GLU A 5 -10.08 46.76 10.69
C GLU A 5 -9.46 48.16 10.78
N LEU A 6 -8.27 48.29 11.37
CA LEU A 6 -7.62 49.56 11.63
C LEU A 6 -6.49 49.87 10.62
N ILE A 7 -5.83 48.84 10.09
CA ILE A 7 -4.74 48.96 9.12
C ILE A 7 -4.96 47.95 7.99
N ASP A 8 -5.25 48.46 6.79
CA ASP A 8 -5.39 47.64 5.59
C ASP A 8 -4.08 46.88 5.30
N GLY A 9 -4.13 45.56 5.43
CA GLY A 9 -2.99 44.66 5.20
C GLY A 9 -2.14 44.34 6.45
N GLY A 10 -2.53 44.82 7.63
CA GLY A 10 -1.87 44.54 8.91
C GLY A 10 -0.50 45.23 9.08
N ASP A 11 0.09 45.11 10.27
CA ASP A 11 1.48 45.53 10.55
C ASP A 11 2.39 44.29 10.67
N LYS A 12 3.49 44.27 9.92
CA LYS A 12 4.45 43.15 9.91
C LYS A 12 5.43 43.17 11.09
N ASN A 13 5.51 44.29 11.81
CA ASN A 13 6.46 44.50 12.89
C ASN A 13 5.80 44.59 14.29
N GLY A 14 4.47 44.54 14.35
CA GLY A 14 3.70 44.62 15.59
C GLY A 14 3.07 43.29 15.98
N GLU A 15 2.78 43.12 17.27
CA GLU A 15 2.01 41.99 17.80
C GLU A 15 0.68 42.49 18.37
N GLN A 16 -0.43 41.92 17.93
CA GLN A 16 -1.75 42.23 18.47
C GLN A 16 -1.95 41.49 19.80
N ILE A 17 -1.93 42.24 20.90
CA ILE A 17 -2.31 41.71 22.22
C ILE A 17 -3.83 41.88 22.38
N ILE A 18 -4.54 40.75 22.36
CA ILE A 18 -6.00 40.70 22.55
C ILE A 18 -6.29 40.78 24.05
N ASP A 19 -7.39 41.46 24.42
CA ASP A 19 -7.83 41.53 25.80
C ASP A 19 -8.04 40.12 26.39
N ALA A 20 -7.50 39.88 27.57
CA ALA A 20 -7.50 38.58 28.24
C ALA A 20 -8.92 38.07 28.48
N SER A 21 -9.87 38.97 28.74
CA SER A 21 -11.28 38.62 28.95
C SER A 21 -11.92 38.01 27.70
N LEU A 22 -11.53 38.51 26.52
CA LEU A 22 -12.07 38.11 25.23
C LEU A 22 -11.43 36.78 24.78
N VAL A 23 -10.14 36.59 25.07
CA VAL A 23 -9.45 35.30 24.88
C VAL A 23 -10.12 34.21 25.73
N GLU A 24 -10.43 34.50 26.99
CA GLU A 24 -11.07 33.55 27.89
C GLU A 24 -12.51 33.19 27.45
N GLU A 25 -13.27 34.15 26.93
CA GLU A 25 -14.60 33.90 26.39
C GLU A 25 -14.56 33.02 25.13
N VAL A 26 -13.65 33.32 24.20
CA VAL A 26 -13.44 32.50 22.99
C VAL A 26 -12.98 31.09 23.37
N HIS A 27 -12.05 30.97 24.32
CA HIS A 27 -11.60 29.70 24.85
C HIS A 27 -12.77 28.91 25.45
N LYS A 28 -13.64 29.52 26.27
CA LYS A 28 -14.85 28.86 26.80
C LYS A 28 -15.82 28.40 25.70
N ARG A 29 -16.02 29.20 24.65
CA ARG A 29 -16.87 28.81 23.51
C ARG A 29 -16.30 27.63 22.74
N LEU A 30 -14.97 27.57 22.59
CA LEU A 30 -14.28 26.54 21.82
C LEU A 30 -13.80 25.34 22.66
N ALA A 31 -13.93 25.40 23.99
CA ALA A 31 -13.47 24.36 24.92
C ALA A 31 -14.04 22.97 24.60
N HIS A 32 -15.24 22.90 24.04
CA HIS A 32 -15.88 21.65 23.61
C HIS A 32 -15.21 20.99 22.39
N LEU A 33 -14.36 21.71 21.66
CA LEU A 33 -13.55 21.22 20.53
C LEU A 33 -12.10 20.94 20.95
N CYS A 34 -11.71 21.36 22.16
CA CYS A 34 -10.40 21.08 22.73
C CYS A 34 -10.46 19.74 23.47
N SER A 35 -9.49 18.87 23.21
CA SER A 35 -9.40 17.52 23.81
C SER A 35 -9.17 17.50 25.33
N GLU A 36 -9.10 18.68 25.96
CA GLU A 36 -8.84 18.86 27.40
C GLU A 36 -10.09 18.64 28.25
N THR A 37 -11.28 18.67 27.64
CA THR A 37 -12.52 18.28 28.31
C THR A 37 -12.76 16.79 28.05
N GLU A 38 -12.37 15.93 28.99
CA GLU A 38 -12.80 14.52 28.95
C GLU A 38 -14.34 14.51 28.92
N VAL A 39 -14.90 14.01 27.81
CA VAL A 39 -16.33 13.73 27.70
C VAL A 39 -16.64 12.74 28.82
N ILE A 40 -17.50 13.10 29.76
CA ILE A 40 -17.99 12.18 30.79
C ILE A 40 -18.69 11.03 30.06
N THR A 41 -17.98 9.91 29.88
CA THR A 41 -18.42 8.75 29.12
C THR A 41 -19.44 7.96 29.92
N ASP A 42 -20.70 8.38 29.87
CA ASP A 42 -21.84 7.48 30.13
C ASP A 42 -22.35 6.81 28.85
N GLN A 43 -21.73 7.11 27.70
CA GLN A 43 -21.85 6.30 26.51
C GLN A 43 -20.65 5.37 26.47
N GLN A 44 -20.90 4.08 26.68
CA GLN A 44 -19.99 3.02 26.27
C GLN A 44 -19.63 3.29 24.80
N VAL A 45 -18.44 3.84 24.57
CA VAL A 45 -17.86 3.82 23.24
C VAL A 45 -17.81 2.35 22.87
N PRO A 46 -18.52 1.89 21.82
CA PRO A 46 -18.46 0.50 21.43
C PRO A 46 -16.98 0.18 21.23
N GLY A 47 -16.45 -0.73 22.06
CA GLY A 47 -15.05 -1.09 22.03
C GLY A 47 -14.69 -1.42 20.59
N LEU A 48 -13.70 -0.72 20.03
CA LEU A 48 -13.25 -0.97 18.68
C LEU A 48 -12.84 -2.44 18.62
N ASN A 49 -13.58 -3.25 17.86
CA ASN A 49 -13.31 -4.67 17.81
C ASN A 49 -11.98 -4.82 17.05
N THR A 50 -10.95 -5.32 17.71
CA THR A 50 -9.65 -5.57 17.07
C THR A 50 -9.73 -6.60 15.94
N GLN A 51 -10.83 -7.36 15.84
CA GLN A 51 -11.13 -8.23 14.70
C GLN A 51 -11.61 -7.48 13.45
N GLU A 52 -11.97 -6.19 13.58
CA GLU A 52 -12.31 -5.31 12.45
C GLU A 52 -11.08 -4.59 11.89
N LEU A 53 -9.92 -4.67 12.58
CA LEU A 53 -8.67 -4.13 12.06
C LEU A 53 -8.22 -4.98 10.88
N GLU A 54 -8.01 -4.33 9.74
CA GLU A 54 -7.45 -4.99 8.56
C GLU A 54 -5.94 -5.19 8.74
N GLU A 55 -5.32 -6.10 7.98
CA GLU A 55 -3.86 -6.29 8.02
C GLU A 55 -3.08 -5.00 7.70
N CYS A 56 -3.75 -4.02 7.08
CA CYS A 56 -3.18 -2.71 6.81
C CYS A 56 -3.08 -1.79 8.05
N ASP A 57 -3.81 -2.11 9.12
CA ASP A 57 -3.87 -1.35 10.38
C ASP A 57 -2.90 -1.90 11.44
N ALA A 58 -2.41 -3.12 11.24
CA ALA A 58 -1.41 -3.74 12.11
C ALA A 58 0.00 -3.29 11.70
N SER A 59 0.71 -2.57 12.58
CA SER A 59 2.12 -2.27 12.40
C SER A 59 2.97 -3.53 12.65
N GLU A 60 3.72 -3.98 11.64
CA GLU A 60 4.79 -4.96 11.83
C GLU A 60 6.04 -4.25 12.35
N GLU A 61 6.06 -3.93 13.64
CA GLU A 61 7.07 -3.01 14.21
C GLU A 61 8.51 -3.55 14.17
N ASP A 62 8.69 -4.86 13.92
CA ASP A 62 9.99 -5.54 14.05
C ASP A 62 10.48 -6.24 12.76
N THR A 63 9.91 -5.96 11.59
CA THR A 63 10.37 -6.60 10.35
C THR A 63 11.72 -6.02 9.89
N VAL A 64 12.69 -6.90 9.63
CA VAL A 64 14.05 -6.53 9.24
C VAL A 64 14.54 -7.38 8.08
N LEU A 65 15.09 -6.73 7.06
CA LEU A 65 15.79 -7.37 5.96
C LEU A 65 17.26 -7.57 6.32
N VAL A 66 17.74 -8.80 6.14
CA VAL A 66 19.11 -9.20 6.51
C VAL A 66 19.81 -9.82 5.31
N ARG A 67 21.06 -9.42 5.07
CA ARG A 67 21.95 -10.07 4.10
C ARG A 67 23.02 -10.90 4.82
N MET A 68 23.00 -12.20 4.61
CA MET A 68 23.94 -13.14 5.22
C MET A 68 25.03 -13.58 4.25
N ASP A 69 26.27 -13.61 4.71
CA ASP A 69 27.37 -14.30 4.05
C ASP A 69 27.31 -15.79 4.40
N THR A 70 27.12 -16.63 3.40
CA THR A 70 26.99 -18.08 3.60
C THR A 70 28.32 -18.78 3.85
N ILE A 71 29.45 -18.14 3.59
CA ILE A 71 30.80 -18.69 3.81
C ILE A 71 31.21 -18.47 5.26
N ASN A 72 31.11 -17.23 5.73
CA ASN A 72 31.50 -16.85 7.09
C ASN A 72 30.36 -17.04 8.11
N HIS A 73 29.13 -17.31 7.65
CA HIS A 73 27.92 -17.41 8.48
C HIS A 73 27.62 -16.14 9.28
N GLU A 74 27.93 -14.97 8.70
CA GLU A 74 27.77 -13.68 9.35
C GLU A 74 26.73 -12.80 8.67
N ILE A 75 26.08 -11.96 9.46
CA ILE A 75 25.19 -10.91 8.95
C ILE A 75 26.07 -9.76 8.47
N THR A 76 26.04 -9.50 7.17
CA THR A 76 26.80 -8.40 6.57
C THR A 76 26.03 -7.08 6.60
N HIS A 77 24.72 -7.11 6.41
CA HIS A 77 23.87 -5.92 6.36
C HIS A 77 22.51 -6.20 7.02
N ARG A 78 21.95 -5.17 7.66
CA ARG A 78 20.67 -5.20 8.35
C ARG A 78 19.90 -3.91 8.06
N ILE A 79 18.69 -4.02 7.52
CA ILE A 79 17.83 -2.88 7.14
C ILE A 79 16.48 -3.06 7.83
N SER A 80 16.07 -2.08 8.63
CA SER A 80 14.74 -2.08 9.25
C SER A 80 13.67 -1.74 8.20
N LEU A 81 12.59 -2.51 8.21
CA LEU A 81 11.40 -2.30 7.39
C LEU A 81 10.20 -1.81 8.22
N SER A 82 10.41 -1.36 9.46
CA SER A 82 9.35 -1.12 10.46
C SER A 82 8.24 -0.13 10.07
N VAL A 83 8.38 0.58 8.94
CA VAL A 83 7.38 1.52 8.40
C VAL A 83 6.72 1.00 7.11
N HIS A 84 7.28 -0.06 6.53
CA HIS A 84 6.88 -0.60 5.23
C HIS A 84 6.63 -2.11 5.33
N GLN A 85 5.36 -2.48 5.36
CA GLN A 85 4.94 -3.87 5.40
C GLN A 85 5.52 -4.66 4.22
N TYR A 86 6.07 -5.84 4.50
CA TYR A 86 6.49 -6.78 3.46
C TYR A 86 5.26 -7.46 2.83
N LEU A 87 5.10 -7.34 1.51
CA LEU A 87 3.94 -7.91 0.82
C LEU A 87 4.26 -9.27 0.19
N PHE A 88 5.33 -9.33 -0.61
CA PHE A 88 5.81 -10.54 -1.27
C PHE A 88 7.19 -10.29 -1.90
N ASN A 89 7.83 -11.34 -2.42
CA ASN A 89 9.03 -11.24 -3.23
C ASN A 89 8.82 -11.90 -4.59
N ILE A 90 9.52 -11.41 -5.61
CA ILE A 90 9.44 -11.94 -6.98
C ILE A 90 10.82 -12.00 -7.61
N LYS A 91 11.06 -13.05 -8.39
CA LYS A 91 12.28 -13.15 -9.20
C LYS A 91 12.04 -12.53 -10.57
N LEU A 92 12.58 -11.32 -10.78
CA LEU A 92 12.47 -10.60 -12.06
C LEU A 92 13.47 -11.12 -13.08
N GLU A 93 14.71 -11.38 -12.65
CA GLU A 93 15.81 -11.87 -13.48
C GLU A 93 16.46 -13.11 -12.87
N THR A 94 17.03 -13.98 -13.71
CA THR A 94 17.59 -15.27 -13.27
C THR A 94 18.83 -15.13 -12.38
N HIS A 95 19.65 -14.12 -12.64
CA HIS A 95 20.93 -13.86 -11.98
C HIS A 95 20.86 -12.85 -10.84
N GLU A 96 19.70 -12.24 -10.64
CA GLU A 96 19.48 -11.27 -9.56
C GLU A 96 18.88 -11.93 -8.32
N VAL A 97 19.02 -11.23 -7.19
CA VAL A 97 18.31 -11.54 -5.94
C VAL A 97 16.81 -11.31 -6.17
N PRO A 98 15.89 -12.02 -5.50
CA PRO A 98 14.47 -11.68 -5.59
C PRO A 98 14.21 -10.22 -5.20
N ALA A 99 13.44 -9.51 -6.04
CA ALA A 99 12.92 -8.20 -5.71
C ALA A 99 11.90 -8.31 -4.58
N LEU A 100 11.83 -7.28 -3.75
CA LEU A 100 10.95 -7.20 -2.58
C LEU A 100 9.85 -6.19 -2.87
N ALA A 101 8.60 -6.59 -2.71
CA ALA A 101 7.45 -5.69 -2.76
C ALA A 101 7.15 -5.21 -1.34
N LEU A 102 7.33 -3.90 -1.13
CA LEU A 102 7.08 -3.23 0.15
C LEU A 102 5.91 -2.27 0.01
N ARG A 103 4.99 -2.31 0.96
CA ARG A 103 3.87 -1.39 1.01
C ARG A 103 4.35 0.04 1.28
N HIS A 104 3.95 0.95 0.40
CA HIS A 104 4.14 2.39 0.57
C HIS A 104 2.76 3.04 0.43
N ASP A 105 2.17 3.39 1.57
CA ASP A 105 0.79 3.88 1.65
C ASP A 105 -0.21 2.89 1.00
N VAL A 106 -0.83 3.26 -0.12
CA VAL A 106 -1.82 2.43 -0.84
C VAL A 106 -1.18 1.55 -1.92
N ASP A 107 0.09 1.78 -2.25
CA ASP A 107 0.81 1.14 -3.35
C ASP A 107 1.77 0.07 -2.85
N ALA A 108 2.21 -0.80 -3.77
CA ALA A 108 3.34 -1.70 -3.54
C ALA A 108 4.53 -1.28 -4.40
N CYS A 109 5.63 -0.87 -3.76
CA CYS A 109 6.87 -0.51 -4.42
C CYS A 109 7.81 -1.70 -4.46
N LEU A 110 8.36 -2.00 -5.64
CA LEU A 110 9.25 -3.12 -5.87
C LEU A 110 10.69 -2.66 -5.86
N TRP A 111 11.45 -3.25 -4.95
CA TRP A 111 12.85 -2.93 -4.70
C TRP A 111 13.72 -4.12 -5.04
N GLN A 112 14.61 -3.96 -6.01
CA GLN A 112 15.56 -4.95 -6.47
C GLN A 112 16.90 -4.75 -5.75
N PRO A 113 17.29 -5.63 -4.82
CA PRO A 113 18.62 -5.59 -4.24
C PRO A 113 19.64 -6.05 -5.29
N TYR A 114 20.80 -5.43 -5.31
CA TYR A 114 21.87 -5.85 -6.22
C TYR A 114 22.43 -7.20 -5.77
N ALA A 115 22.58 -8.15 -6.70
CA ALA A 115 23.15 -9.46 -6.39
C ALA A 115 24.62 -9.39 -5.97
N GLN A 116 25.39 -8.51 -6.60
CA GLN A 116 26.79 -8.29 -6.30
C GLN A 116 26.98 -6.96 -5.58
N LEU A 117 27.79 -6.98 -4.54
CA LEU A 117 28.20 -5.77 -3.85
C LEU A 117 29.18 -4.99 -4.71
N ILE A 118 28.92 -3.70 -4.88
CA ILE A 118 29.89 -2.77 -5.48
C ILE A 118 30.95 -2.39 -4.42
N ASN A 119 30.56 -2.29 -3.14
CA ASN A 119 31.44 -2.10 -1.99
C ASN A 119 30.95 -2.94 -0.79
N THR A 120 31.80 -3.15 0.22
CA THR A 120 31.47 -3.99 1.38
C THR A 120 30.57 -3.31 2.42
N GLU A 121 30.44 -1.98 2.37
CA GLU A 121 29.75 -1.19 3.40
C GLU A 121 28.29 -0.90 3.07
N THR A 122 27.91 -0.94 1.79
CA THR A 122 26.55 -0.60 1.35
C THR A 122 25.95 -1.72 0.52
N TRP A 123 24.67 -1.98 0.75
CA TRP A 123 23.88 -2.86 -0.08
C TRP A 123 22.88 -2.03 -0.88
N PRO A 124 23.22 -1.62 -2.11
CA PRO A 124 22.35 -0.78 -2.91
C PRO A 124 21.07 -1.54 -3.28
N MET A 125 19.97 -0.79 -3.36
CA MET A 125 18.68 -1.26 -3.83
C MET A 125 18.18 -0.32 -4.92
N LYS A 126 17.59 -0.88 -5.98
CA LYS A 126 16.99 -0.15 -7.09
C LYS A 126 15.47 -0.24 -6.99
N HIS A 127 14.77 0.88 -7.15
CA HIS A 127 13.33 0.85 -7.36
C HIS A 127 13.05 0.46 -8.82
N ASP A 128 12.39 -0.68 -9.02
CA ASP A 128 12.09 -1.21 -10.36
C ASP A 128 10.69 -0.86 -10.85
N GLY A 129 9.71 -0.75 -9.94
CA GLY A 129 8.35 -0.42 -10.33
C GLY A 129 7.37 -0.35 -9.17
N THR A 130 6.16 0.10 -9.48
CA THR A 130 5.10 0.31 -8.49
C THR A 130 3.81 -0.34 -8.97
N LEU A 131 3.18 -1.15 -8.12
CA LEU A 131 1.84 -1.67 -8.33
C LEU A 131 0.84 -0.74 -7.62
N LEU A 132 0.17 0.07 -8.43
CA LEU A 132 -0.76 1.10 -7.94
C LEU A 132 -1.97 0.48 -7.22
N ALA A 133 -2.34 1.06 -6.09
CA ALA A 133 -3.44 0.65 -5.21
C ALA A 133 -3.37 -0.81 -4.74
N PHE A 134 -2.21 -1.47 -4.87
CA PHE A 134 -2.09 -2.89 -4.58
C PHE A 134 -2.17 -3.20 -3.08
N GLY A 135 -1.87 -2.24 -2.20
CA GLY A 135 -2.05 -2.39 -0.76
C GLY A 135 -3.49 -2.75 -0.42
N TYR A 136 -4.48 -2.00 -0.92
CA TYR A 136 -5.90 -2.31 -0.73
C TYR A 136 -6.31 -3.64 -1.34
N VAL A 137 -5.81 -3.92 -2.54
CA VAL A 137 -6.07 -5.18 -3.24
C VAL A 137 -5.67 -6.37 -2.38
N GLN A 138 -4.43 -6.37 -1.88
CA GLN A 138 -3.88 -7.45 -1.07
C GLN A 138 -4.65 -7.57 0.26
N SER A 139 -4.92 -6.46 0.94
CA SER A 139 -5.57 -6.48 2.26
C SER A 139 -7.02 -6.97 2.20
N SER A 140 -7.71 -6.72 1.08
CA SER A 140 -9.07 -7.25 0.83
C SER A 140 -9.14 -8.78 0.65
N LYS A 141 -7.99 -9.47 0.53
CA LYS A 141 -7.89 -10.92 0.26
C LYS A 141 -7.20 -11.65 1.40
N GLN A 142 -7.95 -11.89 2.46
CA GLN A 142 -7.46 -12.60 3.65
C GLN A 142 -7.05 -14.06 3.36
N ASN A 143 -7.76 -14.77 2.46
CA ASN A 143 -7.49 -16.17 2.13
C ASN A 143 -6.43 -16.35 1.01
N ARG A 144 -5.46 -15.45 0.91
CA ARG A 144 -4.40 -15.51 -0.10
C ARG A 144 -3.36 -16.58 0.24
N LYS A 145 -2.96 -17.36 -0.77
CA LYS A 145 -1.86 -18.34 -0.68
C LYS A 145 -0.62 -17.88 -1.45
N PHE A 146 -0.82 -17.31 -2.63
CA PHE A 146 0.27 -16.81 -3.46
C PHE A 146 -0.02 -15.41 -3.96
N ILE A 147 1.04 -14.62 -4.08
CA ILE A 147 1.02 -13.27 -4.64
C ILE A 147 2.16 -13.17 -5.64
N THR A 148 1.90 -12.58 -6.81
CA THR A 148 2.93 -12.31 -7.81
C THR A 148 2.53 -11.13 -8.70
N CYS A 149 3.41 -10.73 -9.60
CA CYS A 149 3.12 -9.72 -10.61
C CYS A 149 3.89 -10.02 -11.90
N SER A 150 3.47 -9.41 -13.01
CA SER A 150 4.22 -9.47 -14.26
C SER A 150 5.59 -8.80 -14.10
N PRO A 151 6.65 -9.30 -14.77
CA PRO A 151 7.96 -8.65 -14.78
C PRO A 151 7.96 -7.17 -15.21
N ASN A 152 7.01 -6.75 -16.05
CA ASN A 152 6.83 -5.35 -16.47
C ASN A 152 5.86 -4.54 -15.59
N PHE A 153 5.37 -5.10 -14.49
CA PHE A 153 4.45 -4.47 -13.53
C PHE A 153 3.10 -4.00 -14.10
N MET A 154 2.67 -4.54 -15.24
CA MET A 154 1.37 -4.20 -15.85
C MET A 154 0.19 -4.88 -15.16
N TYR A 155 0.43 -6.02 -14.52
CA TYR A 155 -0.58 -6.69 -13.72
C TYR A 155 0.00 -7.34 -12.47
N SER A 156 -0.86 -7.51 -11.46
CA SER A 156 -0.57 -8.25 -10.24
C SER A 156 -1.63 -9.32 -10.01
N VAL A 157 -1.27 -10.33 -9.21
CA VAL A 157 -2.08 -11.52 -9.02
C VAL A 157 -2.11 -11.87 -7.54
N VAL A 158 -3.31 -12.14 -7.04
CA VAL A 158 -3.53 -12.74 -5.73
C VAL A 158 -4.29 -14.04 -5.94
N SER A 159 -3.71 -15.17 -5.53
CA SER A 159 -4.30 -16.50 -5.64
C SER A 159 -4.71 -17.01 -4.28
N GLU A 160 -5.94 -17.50 -4.17
CA GLU A 160 -6.38 -18.36 -3.07
C GLU A 160 -5.81 -19.78 -3.24
N ALA A 161 -6.05 -20.64 -2.25
CA ALA A 161 -5.59 -22.03 -2.29
C ALA A 161 -6.31 -22.89 -3.34
N SER A 162 -7.59 -22.68 -3.64
CA SER A 162 -8.33 -23.61 -4.51
C SER A 162 -9.46 -23.00 -5.34
N ARG A 163 -9.93 -21.80 -5.04
CA ARG A 163 -11.16 -21.26 -5.65
C ARG A 163 -10.91 -20.15 -6.67
N HIS A 164 -10.30 -19.07 -6.22
CA HIS A 164 -10.19 -17.86 -7.03
C HIS A 164 -8.74 -17.43 -7.24
N ILE A 165 -8.49 -16.99 -8.46
CA ILE A 165 -7.31 -16.19 -8.80
C ILE A 165 -7.80 -14.82 -9.23
N PHE A 166 -7.31 -13.79 -8.56
CA PHE A 166 -7.62 -12.40 -8.84
C PHE A 166 -6.47 -11.77 -9.62
N ILE A 167 -6.74 -11.24 -10.81
CA ILE A 167 -5.75 -10.60 -11.68
C ILE A 167 -6.10 -9.12 -11.81
N TYR A 168 -5.20 -8.25 -11.36
CA TYR A 168 -5.38 -6.81 -11.30
C TYR A 168 -4.53 -6.11 -12.34
N LYS A 169 -5.11 -5.20 -13.12
CA LYS A 169 -4.41 -4.39 -14.12
C LYS A 169 -4.60 -2.92 -13.80
N SER A 170 -3.50 -2.19 -13.64
CA SER A 170 -3.53 -0.75 -13.30
C SER A 170 -3.91 0.13 -14.50
N SER A 171 -3.69 -0.35 -15.72
CA SER A 171 -4.12 0.32 -16.94
C SER A 171 -4.71 -0.67 -17.93
N SER A 172 -6.00 -0.51 -18.23
CA SER A 172 -6.57 -1.10 -19.43
C SER A 172 -6.58 -0.06 -20.53
N ASN A 173 -6.26 -0.47 -21.77
CA ASN A 173 -6.41 0.36 -22.97
C ASN A 173 -7.89 0.59 -23.35
N GLN A 174 -8.81 0.41 -22.40
CA GLN A 174 -10.23 0.66 -22.63
C GLN A 174 -10.51 2.13 -22.38
N ASP A 175 -11.00 2.82 -23.41
CA ASP A 175 -11.47 4.20 -23.32
C ASP A 175 -12.72 4.26 -22.42
N CYS A 176 -12.51 4.37 -21.10
CA CYS A 176 -13.57 4.62 -20.17
C CYS A 176 -13.79 6.14 -20.04
N GLN A 177 -14.98 6.59 -20.42
CA GLN A 177 -15.38 7.98 -20.33
C GLN A 177 -16.39 8.16 -19.20
N LEU A 178 -16.05 8.98 -18.21
CA LEU A 178 -17.05 9.45 -17.25
C LEU A 178 -17.72 10.70 -17.79
N ARG A 179 -19.06 10.69 -17.78
CA ARG A 179 -19.89 11.84 -18.14
C ARG A 179 -20.36 12.54 -16.88
N ARG A 180 -19.99 13.81 -16.71
CA ARG A 180 -20.57 14.66 -15.66
C ARG A 180 -22.01 14.99 -16.04
N ARG A 181 -22.99 14.53 -15.25
CA ARG A 181 -24.44 14.69 -15.53
C ARG A 181 -24.88 16.15 -15.67
N SER A 182 -24.19 17.09 -15.02
CA SER A 182 -24.55 18.52 -15.03
C SER A 182 -24.09 19.29 -16.28
N GLU A 183 -23.00 18.87 -16.93
CA GLU A 183 -22.32 19.67 -17.96
C GLU A 183 -22.11 18.92 -19.29
N GLY A 184 -22.41 17.61 -19.34
CA GLY A 184 -22.26 16.82 -20.56
C GLY A 184 -20.81 16.55 -20.99
N ILE A 185 -19.82 17.10 -20.28
CA ILE A 185 -18.40 16.91 -20.55
C ILE A 185 -18.00 15.46 -20.25
N MET A 186 -17.38 14.82 -21.24
CA MET A 186 -16.82 13.47 -21.14
C MET A 186 -15.33 13.58 -20.81
N LYS A 187 -14.90 12.92 -19.72
CA LYS A 187 -13.50 12.85 -19.32
C LYS A 187 -13.01 11.41 -19.45
N ASN A 188 -11.95 11.22 -20.21
CA ASN A 188 -11.24 9.95 -20.23
C ASN A 188 -10.64 9.70 -18.85
N ILE A 189 -10.95 8.55 -18.27
CA ILE A 189 -10.38 8.11 -17.01
C ILE A 189 -9.66 6.78 -17.20
N LYS A 190 -8.55 6.61 -16.49
CA LYS A 190 -7.89 5.32 -16.39
C LYS A 190 -8.59 4.55 -15.26
N ILE A 191 -9.09 3.36 -15.58
CA ILE A 191 -9.75 2.48 -14.61
C ILE A 191 -8.88 1.24 -14.45
N GLY A 192 -8.58 0.89 -13.20
CA GLY A 192 -7.98 -0.40 -12.88
C GLY A 192 -9.01 -1.52 -13.04
N GLN A 193 -8.62 -2.66 -13.61
CA GLN A 193 -9.51 -3.80 -13.84
C GLN A 193 -9.11 -4.98 -12.97
N GLN A 194 -10.11 -5.63 -12.37
CA GLN A 194 -9.95 -6.90 -11.66
C GLN A 194 -10.66 -8.01 -12.45
N HIS A 195 -9.92 -9.05 -12.80
CA HIS A 195 -10.46 -10.29 -13.35
C HIS A 195 -10.46 -11.36 -12.25
N VAL A 196 -11.49 -12.20 -12.23
CA VAL A 196 -11.61 -13.31 -11.29
C VAL A 196 -11.69 -14.59 -12.10
N VAL A 197 -10.73 -15.49 -11.90
CA VAL A 197 -10.69 -16.80 -12.54
C VAL A 197 -11.05 -17.85 -11.51
N ASN A 198 -12.09 -18.63 -11.78
CA ASN A 198 -12.48 -19.75 -10.94
C ASN A 198 -11.70 -21.01 -11.36
N ILE A 199 -11.04 -21.64 -10.39
CA ILE A 199 -10.20 -22.83 -10.56
C ILE A 199 -10.66 -24.03 -9.70
N ASP A 200 -11.86 -23.98 -9.12
CA ASP A 200 -12.39 -25.00 -8.18
C ASP A 200 -12.23 -26.45 -8.70
N LYS A 201 -12.36 -26.63 -10.01
CA LYS A 201 -12.31 -27.95 -10.67
C LYS A 201 -10.92 -28.57 -10.77
N TYR A 202 -9.85 -27.81 -10.50
CA TYR A 202 -8.48 -28.25 -10.73
C TYR A 202 -7.73 -28.64 -9.44
N GLY A 203 -8.36 -28.50 -8.28
CA GLY A 203 -7.78 -28.79 -6.97
C GLY A 203 -6.97 -27.64 -6.39
N GLU A 204 -6.13 -27.93 -5.41
CA GLU A 204 -5.31 -26.92 -4.74
C GLU A 204 -4.22 -26.36 -5.65
N VAL A 205 -3.96 -25.05 -5.57
CA VAL A 205 -2.83 -24.37 -6.19
C VAL A 205 -1.57 -24.69 -5.41
N LEU A 206 -0.56 -25.22 -6.10
CA LEU A 206 0.75 -25.58 -5.56
C LEU A 206 1.81 -24.51 -5.85
N GLY A 207 1.61 -23.71 -6.90
CA GLY A 207 2.48 -22.59 -7.21
C GLY A 207 1.98 -21.78 -8.39
N ILE A 208 2.47 -20.54 -8.50
CA ILE A 208 2.16 -19.64 -9.62
C ILE A 208 3.43 -18.99 -10.15
N SER A 209 3.43 -18.67 -11.44
CA SER A 209 4.50 -17.91 -12.09
C SER A 209 3.90 -16.99 -13.14
N ALA A 210 4.18 -15.69 -13.04
CA ALA A 210 3.68 -14.68 -13.96
C ALA A 210 4.76 -14.29 -14.97
N THR A 211 4.36 -14.18 -16.23
CA THR A 211 5.14 -13.55 -17.30
C THR A 211 4.47 -12.23 -17.69
N ASN A 212 4.84 -11.63 -18.81
CA ASN A 212 4.15 -10.43 -19.29
C ASN A 212 2.84 -10.76 -20.03
N GLU A 213 2.67 -12.00 -20.48
CA GLU A 213 1.55 -12.42 -21.34
C GLU A 213 0.69 -13.53 -20.73
N TYR A 214 1.29 -14.36 -19.87
CA TYR A 214 0.63 -15.52 -19.28
C TYR A 214 0.91 -15.62 -17.79
N LEU A 215 -0.12 -16.02 -17.06
CA LEU A 215 0.00 -16.55 -15.70
C LEU A 215 -0.04 -18.08 -15.77
N PHE A 216 1.02 -18.72 -15.31
CA PHE A 216 1.09 -20.16 -15.12
C PHE A 216 0.66 -20.52 -13.70
N VAL A 217 -0.26 -21.47 -13.59
CA VAL A 217 -0.83 -21.94 -12.32
C VAL A 217 -0.64 -23.44 -12.25
N LEU A 218 0.21 -23.89 -11.34
CA LEU A 218 0.38 -25.30 -11.03
C LEU A 218 -0.66 -25.70 -9.99
N THR A 219 -1.55 -26.61 -10.35
CA THR A 219 -2.49 -27.24 -9.41
C THR A 219 -2.10 -28.68 -9.13
N GLU A 220 -2.79 -29.34 -8.19
CA GLU A 220 -2.62 -30.78 -7.90
C GLU A 220 -2.79 -31.68 -9.13
N THR A 221 -3.65 -31.27 -10.07
CA THR A 221 -4.05 -32.10 -11.21
C THR A 221 -3.49 -31.63 -12.55
N THR A 222 -3.29 -30.31 -12.71
CA THR A 222 -2.98 -29.73 -14.02
C THR A 222 -2.12 -28.47 -13.92
N LEU A 223 -1.33 -28.21 -14.96
CA LEU A 223 -0.69 -26.91 -15.18
C LEU A 223 -1.57 -26.09 -16.13
N ILE A 224 -2.02 -24.93 -15.68
CA ILE A 224 -2.92 -24.04 -16.44
C ILE A 224 -2.13 -22.80 -16.88
N ALA A 225 -2.31 -22.38 -18.12
CA ALA A 225 -1.82 -21.10 -18.61
C ALA A 225 -3.02 -20.17 -18.87
N ILE A 226 -3.06 -19.03 -18.18
CA ILE A 226 -4.09 -18.01 -18.32
C ILE A 226 -3.46 -16.85 -19.10
N GLY A 227 -3.99 -16.55 -20.29
CA GLY A 227 -3.58 -15.37 -21.07
C GLY A 227 -4.07 -14.10 -20.39
N VAL A 228 -3.17 -13.14 -20.20
CA VAL A 228 -3.42 -11.91 -19.44
C VAL A 228 -3.59 -10.74 -20.37
#